data_AF-Q8CFB3-F1
#
_entry.id   AF-Q8CFB3-F1
#
_cell.length_a   1.000
_cell.length_b   1.000
_cell.length_c   1.000
_cell.angle_alpha   90.00
_cell.angle_beta   90.00
_cell.angle_gamma   90.00
#
_symmetry.space_group_name_H-M   'P 1'
#
loop_
_entity.id
_entity.type
_entity.pdbx_description
1 polymer ?
#
loop_
_entity_poly.entity_id
_entity_poly.type
_entity_poly.pdbx_seq_one_letter_code
_entity_poly.pdbx_strand_id
1 'polypeptide(L)'
;STVDNLSVFGRVMQIGSRETAFTYAVSAAGVVNAISRACREGELSTCGCSRAARPKDLPRDWLWGGCGDNVEYGYRFAKEFVDAREREKNFAKGSEEQGRALMNLQNNEAGRRAVYKMADVS
;
A
#
# COMPACT_ATOMS: atom_id res chain seq x y z
N SER A 1 -14.64 -12.15 -27.29
CA SER A 1 -14.29 -12.29 -25.87
C SER A 1 -13.67 -10.99 -25.38
N THR A 2 -14.47 -10.17 -24.71
CA THR A 2 -14.09 -8.85 -24.17
C THR A 2 -13.36 -9.02 -22.83
N VAL A 3 -12.05 -9.20 -22.89
CA VAL A 3 -11.15 -8.97 -21.75
C VAL A 3 -10.03 -8.05 -22.26
N ASP A 4 -10.38 -6.77 -22.46
CA ASP A 4 -9.39 -5.73 -22.67
C ASP A 4 -8.68 -5.45 -21.34
N ASN A 5 -7.53 -6.10 -21.13
CA ASN A 5 -6.41 -5.67 -20.29
C ASN A 5 -6.75 -4.80 -19.05
N LEU A 6 -7.67 -5.28 -18.20
CA LEU A 6 -8.05 -4.65 -16.93
C LEU A 6 -6.98 -4.91 -15.88
N SER A 7 -5.85 -4.21 -15.97
CA SER A 7 -4.90 -4.15 -14.86
C SER A 7 -5.59 -3.44 -13.68
N VAL A 8 -5.82 -4.15 -12.58
CA VAL A 8 -6.41 -3.61 -11.34
C VAL A 8 -5.66 -2.36 -10.82
N PHE A 9 -4.37 -2.27 -11.14
CA PHE A 9 -3.48 -1.15 -10.78
C PHE A 9 -3.29 -0.12 -11.91
N GLY A 10 -4.15 -0.14 -12.94
CA GLY A 10 -4.22 0.88 -14.00
C GLY A 10 -5.34 1.89 -13.76
N ARG A 11 -5.59 2.77 -14.74
CA ARG A 11 -6.83 3.57 -14.78
C ARG A 11 -8.03 2.65 -15.03
N VAL A 12 -8.40 1.86 -14.03
CA VAL A 12 -9.57 0.97 -14.06
C VAL A 12 -10.86 1.79 -14.09
N MET A 13 -10.81 2.99 -13.49
CA MET A 13 -11.94 3.91 -13.46
C MET A 13 -11.55 5.28 -14.04
N GLN A 14 -12.23 5.65 -15.12
CA GLN A 14 -12.08 6.95 -15.78
C GLN A 14 -12.80 8.07 -15.01
N ILE A 15 -13.66 7.71 -14.05
CA ILE A 15 -14.52 8.63 -13.30
C ILE A 15 -13.90 8.90 -11.93
N GLY A 16 -13.77 10.17 -11.55
CA GLY A 16 -13.37 10.60 -10.20
C GLY A 16 -14.53 10.48 -9.21
N SER A 17 -14.92 9.25 -8.85
CA SER A 17 -16.02 8.98 -7.92
C SER A 17 -15.53 8.62 -6.51
N ARG A 18 -16.43 8.54 -5.52
CA ARG A 18 -16.09 8.09 -4.16
C ARG A 18 -15.75 6.60 -4.14
N GLU A 19 -16.42 5.84 -4.99
CA GLU A 19 -16.21 4.40 -5.20
C GLU A 19 -14.83 4.16 -5.84
N THR A 20 -14.41 5.06 -6.75
CA THR A 20 -13.05 5.10 -7.27
C THR A 20 -12.04 5.31 -6.16
N ALA A 21 -12.26 6.31 -5.31
CA ALA A 21 -11.36 6.58 -4.19
C ALA A 21 -11.19 5.38 -3.26
N PHE A 22 -12.29 4.71 -2.92
CA PHE A 22 -12.25 3.50 -2.11
C PHE A 22 -11.46 2.37 -2.78
N THR A 23 -11.65 2.15 -4.08
CA THR A 23 -10.99 1.06 -4.81
C THR A 23 -9.47 1.25 -4.87
N TYR A 24 -8.98 2.47 -5.11
CA TYR A 24 -7.55 2.77 -5.07
C TYR A 24 -6.99 2.56 -3.65
N ALA A 25 -7.68 3.06 -2.63
CA ALA A 25 -7.26 2.89 -1.23
C ALA A 25 -7.21 1.41 -0.81
N VAL A 26 -8.26 0.63 -1.02
CA VAL A 26 -8.31 -0.79 -0.61
C VAL A 26 -7.33 -1.64 -1.41
N SER A 27 -7.10 -1.33 -2.69
CA SER A 27 -6.10 -2.03 -3.51
C SER A 27 -4.69 -1.78 -2.99
N ALA A 28 -4.33 -0.52 -2.71
CA ALA A 28 -3.03 -0.17 -2.16
C ALA A 28 -2.82 -0.78 -0.76
N ALA A 29 -3.85 -0.74 0.10
CA ALA A 29 -3.86 -1.40 1.40
C ALA A 29 -3.65 -2.92 1.27
N GLY A 30 -4.32 -3.56 0.32
CA GLY A 30 -4.21 -4.98 0.04
C GLY A 30 -2.79 -5.39 -0.33
N VAL A 31 -2.11 -4.61 -1.18
CA VAL A 31 -0.70 -4.85 -1.54
C VAL A 31 0.21 -4.73 -0.32
N VAL A 32 0.03 -3.72 0.54
CA VAL A 32 0.81 -3.60 1.78
C VAL A 32 0.65 -4.86 2.62
N ASN A 33 -0.59 -5.25 2.92
CA ASN A 33 -0.87 -6.41 3.75
C ASN A 33 -0.30 -7.72 3.17
N ALA A 34 -0.52 -7.98 1.88
CA ALA A 34 -0.07 -9.20 1.23
C ALA A 34 1.46 -9.31 1.22
N ILE A 35 2.17 -8.24 0.83
CA ILE A 35 3.63 -8.24 0.75
C ILE A 35 4.25 -8.33 2.15
N SER A 36 3.71 -7.62 3.13
CA SER A 36 4.21 -7.68 4.51
C SER A 36 4.08 -9.07 5.12
N ARG A 37 3.01 -9.80 4.79
CA ARG A 37 2.81 -11.18 5.21
C ARG A 37 3.74 -12.15 4.47
N ALA A 38 3.90 -11.99 3.16
CA ALA A 38 4.84 -12.80 2.37
C ALA A 38 6.29 -12.65 2.90
N CYS A 39 6.67 -11.46 3.36
CA CYS A 39 7.95 -11.24 4.04
C CYS A 39 8.08 -12.01 5.37
N ARG A 40 7.00 -12.08 6.16
CA ARG A 40 6.96 -12.85 7.42
C ARG A 40 7.08 -14.34 7.16
N GLU A 41 6.41 -14.82 6.12
CA GLU A 41 6.34 -16.24 5.74
C GLU A 41 7.61 -16.70 5.00
N GLY A 42 8.50 -15.78 4.64
CA GLY A 42 9.76 -16.10 3.96
C GLY A 42 9.58 -16.43 2.48
N GLU A 43 8.44 -16.08 1.89
CA GLU A 43 8.15 -16.30 0.46
C GLU A 43 8.97 -15.36 -0.45
N LEU A 44 9.46 -14.25 0.11
CA LEU A 44 10.24 -13.24 -0.59
C LEU A 44 11.68 -13.20 -0.05
N SER A 45 12.66 -13.37 -0.93
CA SER A 45 14.08 -13.35 -0.56
C SER A 45 14.63 -11.95 -0.24
N THR A 46 13.92 -10.90 -0.62
CA THR A 46 14.33 -9.49 -0.49
C THR A 46 13.95 -8.87 0.86
N CYS A 47 13.16 -9.57 1.67
CA CYS A 47 12.69 -9.10 2.97
C CYS A 47 12.61 -10.25 3.98
N GLY A 48 12.24 -9.92 5.22
CA GLY A 48 12.03 -10.87 6.30
C GLY A 48 11.11 -10.27 7.35
N CYS A 49 11.13 -10.82 8.57
CA CYS A 49 10.32 -10.35 9.69
C CYS A 49 10.43 -8.83 9.94
N SER A 50 9.37 -8.27 10.53
CA SER A 50 9.38 -6.91 11.05
C SER A 50 10.55 -6.66 11.99
N ARG A 51 11.12 -5.44 11.92
CA ARG A 51 12.13 -4.93 12.85
C ARG A 51 11.53 -4.06 13.96
N ALA A 52 10.24 -4.22 14.21
CA ALA A 52 9.53 -3.46 15.25
C ALA A 52 10.22 -3.63 16.61
N ALA A 53 10.51 -2.49 17.24
CA ALA A 53 11.06 -2.46 18.59
C ALA A 53 10.01 -2.98 19.58
N ARG A 54 10.50 -3.48 20.72
CA ARG A 54 9.65 -3.80 21.85
C ARG A 54 8.81 -2.56 22.25
N PRO A 55 7.48 -2.68 22.36
CA PRO A 55 6.63 -1.60 22.85
C PRO A 55 7.07 -1.14 24.25
N LYS A 56 7.00 0.17 24.51
CA LYS A 56 7.51 0.76 25.76
C LYS A 56 6.63 0.45 26.97
N ASP A 57 5.35 0.23 26.70
CA ASP A 57 4.30 -0.10 27.64
C ASP A 57 4.24 -1.60 27.97
N LEU A 58 4.93 -2.46 27.20
CA LEU A 58 4.97 -3.91 27.42
C LEU A 58 5.64 -4.25 28.77
N PRO A 59 4.94 -4.90 29.73
CA PRO A 59 5.48 -5.27 31.03
C PRO A 59 6.81 -6.01 30.93
N ARG A 60 7.80 -5.66 31.76
CA ARG A 60 9.18 -6.15 31.65
C ARG A 60 9.32 -7.68 31.71
N ASP A 61 8.41 -8.31 32.44
CA ASP A 61 8.27 -9.75 32.61
C ASP A 61 7.73 -10.46 31.35
N TRP A 62 7.14 -9.72 30.41
CA TRP A 62 6.68 -10.26 29.13
C TRP A 62 7.81 -10.27 28.11
N LEU A 63 7.91 -11.37 27.37
CA LEU A 63 8.86 -11.53 26.29
C LEU A 63 8.31 -10.90 25.00
N TRP A 64 9.10 -10.02 24.39
CA TRP A 64 8.84 -9.51 23.04
C TRP A 64 9.61 -10.36 22.03
N GLY A 65 8.94 -10.85 21.00
CA GLY A 65 9.57 -11.67 19.99
C GLY A 65 8.58 -12.30 19.02
N GLY A 66 9.06 -13.26 18.24
CA GLY A 66 8.34 -13.84 17.11
C GLY A 66 8.66 -13.11 15.80
N CYS A 67 7.97 -13.53 14.74
CA CYS A 67 8.12 -12.94 13.41
C CYS A 67 6.82 -12.18 13.08
N GLY A 68 6.86 -10.85 13.16
CA GLY A 68 5.75 -9.99 12.76
C GLY A 68 5.78 -9.64 11.28
N ASP A 69 4.62 -9.23 10.74
CA ASP A 69 4.47 -8.76 9.36
C ASP A 69 5.34 -7.51 9.11
N ASN A 70 6.11 -7.49 8.02
CA ASN A 70 7.01 -6.37 7.72
C ASN A 70 6.27 -5.24 6.98
N VAL A 71 5.48 -4.48 7.75
CA VAL A 71 4.59 -3.43 7.22
C VAL A 71 5.35 -2.27 6.58
N GLU A 72 6.54 -1.94 7.07
CA GLU A 72 7.39 -0.92 6.45
C GLU A 72 7.89 -1.33 5.05
N TYR A 73 8.28 -2.59 4.87
CA TYR A 73 8.64 -3.10 3.53
C TYR A 73 7.43 -3.10 2.59
N GLY A 74 6.30 -3.66 3.03
CA GLY A 74 5.08 -3.69 2.22
C GLY A 74 4.58 -2.29 1.84
N TYR A 75 4.70 -1.31 2.74
CA TYR A 75 4.39 0.09 2.46
C TYR A 75 5.21 0.65 1.30
N ARG A 76 6.55 0.49 1.36
CA ARG A 76 7.47 0.99 0.34
C ARG A 76 7.23 0.30 -1.00
N PHE A 77 7.09 -1.02 -0.98
CA PHE A 77 6.77 -1.79 -2.18
C PHE A 77 5.46 -1.32 -2.81
N ALA A 78 4.38 -1.20 -2.04
CA ALA A 78 3.09 -0.76 -2.56
C ALA A 78 3.15 0.68 -3.10
N LYS A 79 3.96 1.56 -2.50
CA LYS A 79 4.19 2.90 -3.03
C LYS A 79 4.88 2.87 -4.40
N GLU A 80 5.94 2.09 -4.55
CA GLU A 80 6.66 2.00 -5.82
C GLU A 80 5.82 1.31 -6.90
N PHE A 81 5.19 0.19 -6.56
CA PHE A 81 4.45 -0.64 -7.51
C PHE A 81 3.10 -0.02 -7.92
N VAL A 82 2.28 0.41 -6.96
CA VAL A 82 0.92 0.90 -7.24
C VAL A 82 0.95 2.33 -7.81
N ASP A 83 1.89 3.17 -7.39
CA ASP A 83 1.98 4.55 -7.89
C ASP A 83 2.75 4.68 -9.21
N ALA A 84 3.47 3.63 -9.66
CA ALA A 84 4.32 3.68 -10.86
C ALA A 84 3.60 4.30 -12.06
N ARG A 85 2.39 3.81 -12.37
CA ARG A 85 1.63 4.25 -13.55
C ARG A 85 1.12 5.68 -13.48
N GLU A 86 0.79 6.16 -12.28
CA GLU A 86 0.35 7.55 -12.08
C GLU A 86 1.54 8.52 -12.17
N ARG A 87 2.77 8.04 -11.89
CA ARG A 87 4.02 8.81 -11.97
C ARG A 87 4.67 8.82 -13.35
N GLU A 88 4.50 7.77 -14.15
CA GLU A 88 5.06 7.65 -15.49
C GLU A 88 4.46 8.64 -16.50
N LYS A 89 3.27 9.18 -16.21
CA LYS A 89 2.54 10.07 -17.13
C LYS A 89 2.76 11.54 -16.79
N ASN A 90 3.36 12.26 -17.72
CA ASN A 90 3.45 13.71 -17.67
C ASN A 90 2.18 14.34 -18.25
N PHE A 91 1.31 14.83 -17.37
CA PHE A 91 0.11 15.57 -17.76
C PHE A 91 0.37 17.08 -17.78
N ALA A 92 -0.35 17.81 -18.64
CA ALA A 92 -0.30 19.26 -18.66
C ALA A 92 -0.70 19.82 -17.29
N LYS A 93 0.03 20.82 -16.79
CA LYS A 93 -0.25 21.41 -15.48
C LYS A 93 -1.64 22.04 -15.47
N GLY A 94 -2.46 21.69 -14.48
CA GLY A 94 -3.85 22.14 -14.35
C GLY A 94 -4.86 21.36 -15.18
N SER A 95 -4.44 20.33 -15.92
CA SER A 95 -5.37 19.45 -16.65
C SER A 95 -6.20 18.58 -15.70
N GLU A 96 -7.38 18.18 -16.16
CA GLU A 96 -8.25 17.26 -15.42
C GLU A 96 -7.54 15.92 -15.16
N GLU A 97 -6.74 15.46 -16.12
CA GLU A 97 -5.95 14.24 -16.01
C GLU A 97 -4.87 14.34 -14.92
N GLN A 98 -4.22 15.50 -14.80
CA GLN A 98 -3.30 15.75 -13.69
C GLN A 98 -4.04 15.71 -12.35
N GLY A 99 -5.19 16.36 -12.26
CA GLY A 99 -6.03 16.33 -11.05
C GLY A 99 -6.42 14.90 -10.65
N ARG A 100 -6.76 14.05 -11.63
CA ARG A 100 -7.09 12.65 -11.43
C ARG A 100 -5.91 11.81 -10.97
N ALA A 101 -4.73 11.98 -11.58
CA ALA A 101 -3.52 11.29 -11.15
C ALA A 101 -3.16 11.63 -9.70
N LEU A 102 -3.27 12.91 -9.32
CA LEU A 102 -3.05 13.37 -7.95
C LEU A 102 -4.08 12.79 -6.97
N MET A 103 -5.36 12.74 -7.36
CA MET A 103 -6.42 12.09 -6.57
C MET A 103 -6.09 10.61 -6.33
N ASN A 104 -5.69 9.88 -7.38
CA ASN A 104 -5.35 8.46 -7.27
C ASN A 104 -4.16 8.21 -6.33
N LEU A 105 -3.10 9.03 -6.46
CA LEU A 105 -1.94 8.98 -5.56
C LEU A 105 -2.34 9.24 -4.09
N GLN A 106 -3.20 10.22 -3.85
CA GLN A 106 -3.72 10.53 -2.52
C GLN A 106 -4.54 9.36 -1.94
N ASN A 107 -5.38 8.72 -2.74
CA ASN A 107 -6.21 7.59 -2.31
C ASN A 107 -5.35 6.36 -2.01
N ASN A 108 -4.36 6.06 -2.86
CA ASN A 108 -3.39 5.00 -2.61
C ASN A 108 -2.66 5.22 -1.27
N GLU A 109 -2.20 6.45 -1.04
CA GLU A 109 -1.52 6.83 0.19
C GLU A 109 -2.43 6.67 1.41
N ALA A 110 -3.71 7.04 1.31
CA ALA A 110 -4.69 6.84 2.37
C ALA A 110 -4.83 5.35 2.73
N GLY A 111 -4.91 4.47 1.73
CA GLY A 111 -4.96 3.02 1.91
C GLY A 111 -3.72 2.46 2.61
N ARG A 112 -2.52 2.82 2.12
CA ARG A 112 -1.25 2.38 2.72
C ARG A 112 -1.12 2.84 4.17
N ARG A 113 -1.45 4.10 4.46
CA ARG A 113 -1.40 4.66 5.82
C ARG A 113 -2.39 4.01 6.77
N ALA A 114 -3.57 3.63 6.29
CA ALA A 114 -4.55 2.92 7.12
C ALA A 114 -3.96 1.61 7.65
N VAL A 115 -3.36 0.79 6.78
CA VAL A 115 -2.71 -0.46 7.19
C VAL A 115 -1.52 -0.20 8.11
N TYR A 116 -0.68 0.77 7.76
CA TYR A 116 0.48 1.12 8.57
C TYR A 116 0.11 1.49 10.01
N LYS A 117 -0.92 2.33 10.19
CA LYS A 117 -1.38 2.74 11.53
C LYS A 117 -2.05 1.62 12.31
N MET A 118 -2.74 0.69 11.63
CA MET A 118 -3.35 -0.47 12.29
C MET A 118 -2.32 -1.50 12.75
N ALA A 119 -1.15 -1.53 12.11
CA ALA A 119 -0.07 -2.47 12.43
C ALA A 119 0.92 -1.93 13.48
N ASP A 120 0.84 -0.65 13.82
CA ASP A 120 1.71 -0.04 14.82
C ASP A 120 1.35 -0.57 16.21
N VAL A 121 2.34 -1.10 16.92
CA VAL A 121 2.19 -1.60 18.28
C VAL A 121 2.72 -0.52 19.21
N SER A 122 1.82 0.35 19.67
CA SER A 122 2.10 1.42 20.64
C SER A 122 2.36 0.87 22.02
#